data_AF-A0A7V9VIJ4-F1
#
_entry.id   AF-A0A7V9VIJ4-F1
#
_cell.length_a   1.000
_cell.length_b   1.000
_cell.length_c   1.000
_cell.angle_alpha   90.00
_cell.angle_beta   90.00
_cell.angle_gamma   90.00
#
_symmetry.space_group_name_H-M   'P 1'
#
loop_
_entity.id
_entity.type
_entity.pdbx_description
1 polymer ?
#
loop_
_entity_poly.entity_id
_entity_poly.type
_entity_poly.pdbx_seq_one_letter_code
_entity_poly.pdbx_strand_id
1 'polypeptide(L)'
;MEWLSEFLKSGSKYANEVNDAAEDEAISGGTLRIAKRKLKVDVYKDTGPGGRWLWKLPTRSDAPENVTHIPSSEPDAPESLSPEDVVEARDLAKAMVADDQLRDDTFTAIGDSSVDDPHYLESLRYAVSVFEHTQRQCHTQRRSA
;
A
#
# COMPACT_ATOMS: atom_id res chain seq x y z
N MET A 1 5.05 -12.69 16.86
CA MET A 1 3.85 -11.84 17.02
C MET A 1 2.74 -12.69 17.60
N GLU A 2 3.02 -13.26 18.77
CA GLU A 2 2.18 -14.28 19.41
C GLU A 2 1.05 -13.64 20.22
N TRP A 3 1.27 -12.41 20.69
CA TRP A 3 0.28 -11.63 21.45
C TRP A 3 -1.07 -11.49 20.73
N LEU A 4 -1.10 -11.01 19.47
CA LEU A 4 -2.37 -10.80 18.76
C LEU A 4 -3.13 -12.12 18.54
N SER A 5 -2.42 -13.22 18.30
CA SER A 5 -3.05 -14.54 18.19
C SER A 5 -3.59 -15.05 19.52
N GLU A 6 -2.90 -14.81 20.63
CA GLU A 6 -3.38 -15.18 21.97
C GLU A 6 -4.58 -14.34 22.38
N PHE A 7 -4.54 -13.03 22.13
CA PHE A 7 -5.63 -12.10 22.43
C PHE A 7 -6.93 -12.47 21.68
N LEU A 8 -6.81 -12.76 20.38
CA LEU A 8 -7.94 -13.15 19.52
C LEU A 8 -8.32 -14.64 19.63
N LYS A 9 -7.56 -15.46 20.38
CA LYS A 9 -7.89 -16.88 20.61
C LYS A 9 -9.21 -17.03 21.38
N SER A 10 -9.56 -16.03 22.19
CA SER A 10 -10.80 -15.97 22.96
C SER A 10 -12.04 -15.74 22.09
N GLY A 11 -11.87 -15.32 20.83
CA GLY A 11 -12.95 -15.04 19.88
C GLY A 11 -12.79 -13.68 19.20
N SER A 12 -13.86 -13.24 18.55
CA SER A 12 -13.90 -11.94 17.88
C SER A 12 -13.83 -10.80 18.90
N LYS A 13 -12.98 -9.81 18.64
CA LYS A 13 -12.77 -8.63 19.49
C LYS A 13 -12.99 -7.34 18.71
N TYR A 14 -13.40 -6.28 19.39
CA TYR A 14 -13.56 -4.98 18.74
C TYR A 14 -12.20 -4.37 18.41
N ALA A 15 -12.09 -3.70 17.26
CA ALA A 15 -10.84 -3.09 16.81
C ALA A 15 -10.30 -2.06 17.82
N ASN A 16 -11.18 -1.30 18.47
CA ASN A 16 -10.78 -0.34 19.49
C ASN A 16 -10.16 -1.04 20.70
N GLU A 17 -10.80 -2.10 21.21
CA GLU A 17 -10.28 -2.92 22.32
C GLU A 17 -8.91 -3.54 21.98
N VAL A 18 -8.72 -3.97 20.72
CA VAL A 18 -7.43 -4.48 20.26
C VAL A 18 -6.37 -3.39 20.22
N ASN A 19 -6.71 -2.17 19.80
CA ASN A 19 -5.77 -1.05 19.78
C ASN A 19 -5.40 -0.60 21.19
N ASP A 20 -6.40 -0.45 22.07
CA ASP A 20 -6.19 -0.05 23.47
C ASP A 20 -5.30 -1.08 24.19
N ALA A 21 -5.61 -2.38 24.06
CA ALA A 21 -4.79 -3.44 24.65
C ALA A 21 -3.39 -3.54 24.03
N ALA A 22 -3.23 -3.17 22.76
CA ALA A 22 -1.92 -3.11 22.12
C ALA A 22 -1.08 -1.95 22.67
N GLU A 23 -1.70 -0.79 22.93
CA GLU A 23 -1.04 0.35 23.56
C GLU A 23 -0.59 0.03 24.99
N ASP A 24 -1.43 -0.64 25.78
CA ASP A 24 -1.10 -1.10 27.13
C ASP A 24 0.13 -2.03 27.16
N GLU A 25 0.32 -2.81 26.09
CA GLU A 25 1.44 -3.73 25.90
C GLU A 25 2.62 -3.10 25.15
N ALA A 26 2.60 -1.77 24.97
CA ALA A 26 3.60 -0.99 24.23
C ALA A 26 3.83 -1.45 22.77
N ILE A 27 2.81 -2.04 22.15
CA ILE A 27 2.82 -2.51 20.77
C ILE A 27 2.45 -1.36 19.84
N SER A 28 3.40 -0.91 19.02
CA SER A 28 3.13 0.14 18.04
C SER A 28 2.08 -0.26 16.99
N GLY A 29 1.34 0.70 16.46
CA GLY A 29 0.38 0.44 15.37
C GLY A 29 1.02 -0.15 14.10
N GLY A 30 2.30 0.16 13.83
CA GLY A 30 3.07 -0.45 12.73
C GLY A 30 3.27 -1.95 12.96
N THR A 31 3.66 -2.33 14.17
CA THR A 31 3.76 -3.70 14.65
C THR A 31 2.39 -4.40 14.47
N LEU A 32 1.31 -3.80 14.97
CA LEU A 32 -0.04 -4.37 14.86
C LEU A 32 -0.48 -4.63 13.41
N ARG A 33 -0.19 -3.70 12.47
CA ARG A 33 -0.45 -3.88 11.03
C ARG A 33 0.33 -5.05 10.43
N ILE A 34 1.57 -5.26 10.85
CA ILE A 34 2.38 -6.41 10.42
C ILE A 34 1.79 -7.71 10.98
N ALA A 35 1.44 -7.77 12.27
CA ALA A 35 0.81 -8.94 12.89
C ALA A 35 -0.50 -9.31 12.19
N LYS A 36 -1.36 -8.32 11.94
CA LYS A 36 -2.64 -8.49 11.25
C LYS A 36 -2.48 -9.16 9.89
N ARG A 37 -1.53 -8.68 9.06
CA ARG A 37 -1.23 -9.28 7.75
C ARG A 37 -0.67 -10.69 7.88
N LYS A 38 0.26 -10.91 8.81
CA LYS A 38 0.93 -12.20 9.02
C LYS A 38 -0.06 -13.28 9.47
N LEU A 39 -1.00 -12.93 10.34
CA LEU A 39 -2.02 -13.83 10.89
C LEU A 39 -3.29 -13.91 10.03
N LYS A 40 -3.38 -13.14 8.94
CA LYS A 40 -4.57 -13.03 8.07
C LYS A 40 -5.86 -12.79 8.87
N VAL A 41 -5.80 -11.89 9.84
CA VAL A 41 -6.95 -11.55 10.69
C VAL A 41 -8.09 -11.00 9.83
N ASP A 42 -9.26 -11.61 9.94
CA ASP A 42 -10.47 -11.15 9.27
C ASP A 42 -11.02 -9.93 9.99
N VAL A 43 -11.40 -8.91 9.22
CA VAL A 43 -11.98 -7.68 9.75
C VAL A 43 -13.31 -7.44 9.10
N TYR A 44 -14.36 -7.41 9.92
CA TYR A 44 -15.73 -7.22 9.47
C TYR A 44 -16.45 -6.23 10.39
N LYS A 45 -17.52 -5.63 9.87
CA LYS A 45 -18.32 -4.66 10.61
C LYS A 45 -19.51 -5.38 11.25
N ASP A 46 -19.79 -5.06 12.50
CA ASP A 46 -20.99 -5.54 13.19
C ASP A 46 -22.26 -5.04 12.47
N THR A 47 -23.31 -5.86 12.41
CA THR A 47 -24.57 -5.56 11.72
C THR A 47 -25.52 -4.67 12.52
N GLY A 48 -25.15 -4.30 13.75
CA GLY A 48 -25.94 -3.39 14.59
C GLY A 48 -25.91 -1.91 14.16
N PRO A 49 -26.86 -1.09 14.64
CA PRO A 49 -26.84 0.36 14.43
C PRO A 49 -25.57 0.95 15.07
N GLY A 50 -24.73 1.58 14.26
CA GLY A 50 -23.40 2.05 14.69
C GLY A 50 -22.29 0.98 14.62
N GLY A 51 -22.45 -0.02 13.75
CA GLY A 51 -21.58 -1.18 13.61
C GLY A 51 -20.09 -0.88 13.81
N ARG A 52 -19.53 -1.48 14.85
CA ARG A 52 -18.10 -1.37 15.18
C ARG A 52 -17.31 -2.40 14.38
N TRP A 53 -16.03 -2.12 14.15
CA TRP A 53 -15.14 -3.08 13.49
C TRP A 53 -14.78 -4.19 14.48
N LEU A 54 -14.94 -5.44 14.06
CA LEU A 54 -14.48 -6.63 14.77
C LEU A 54 -13.35 -7.31 14.02
N TRP A 55 -12.43 -7.86 14.78
CA TRP A 55 -11.29 -8.62 14.32
C TRP A 55 -11.46 -10.06 14.82
N LYS A 56 -11.31 -11.04 13.93
CA LYS A 56 -11.33 -12.47 14.29
C LYS A 56 -10.16 -13.19 13.63
N LEU A 57 -9.68 -14.26 14.26
CA LEU A 57 -8.76 -15.16 13.59
C LEU A 57 -9.49 -15.97 12.52
N PRO A 58 -8.90 -16.15 11.33
CA PRO A 58 -9.49 -16.98 10.30
C PRO A 58 -9.54 -18.41 10.82
N THR A 59 -10.73 -18.99 10.88
CA THR A 59 -10.85 -20.43 11.14
C THR A 59 -10.50 -21.17 9.85
N ARG A 60 -9.99 -22.40 9.95
CA ARG A 60 -9.57 -23.21 8.78
C ARG A 60 -10.69 -23.42 7.75
N SER A 61 -11.93 -23.13 8.12
CA SER A 61 -13.14 -23.21 7.29
C SER A 61 -13.52 -21.91 6.58
N ASP A 62 -12.89 -20.78 6.93
CA ASP A 62 -13.25 -19.43 6.47
C ASP A 62 -12.34 -18.91 5.34
N ALA A 63 -11.51 -19.75 4.69
CA ALA A 63 -10.58 -19.30 3.66
C ALA A 63 -11.34 -18.54 2.54
N PRO A 64 -11.15 -17.21 2.39
CA PRO A 64 -11.79 -16.49 1.31
C PRO A 64 -11.00 -16.77 0.03
N GLU A 65 -11.53 -17.63 -0.82
CA GLU A 65 -11.20 -17.72 -2.24
C GLU A 65 -11.67 -16.45 -2.96
N ASN A 66 -11.15 -15.27 -2.64
CA ASN A 66 -11.35 -14.13 -3.52
C ASN A 66 -10.38 -12.97 -3.28
N VAL A 67 -9.20 -13.05 -3.90
CA VAL A 67 -8.64 -11.84 -4.50
C VAL A 67 -9.15 -11.84 -5.93
N THR A 68 -10.37 -11.35 -6.14
CA THR A 68 -10.76 -10.93 -7.49
C THR A 68 -9.82 -9.79 -7.80
N HIS A 69 -8.82 -10.07 -8.64
CA HIS A 69 -8.26 -9.04 -9.51
C HIS A 69 -9.47 -8.32 -10.11
N ILE A 70 -9.71 -7.08 -9.69
CA ILE A 70 -10.57 -6.19 -10.47
C ILE A 70 -9.84 -6.08 -11.81
N PRO A 71 -10.41 -6.55 -12.93
CA PRO A 71 -9.87 -6.19 -14.23
C PRO A 71 -9.99 -4.68 -14.28
N SER A 72 -8.84 -4.01 -14.26
CA SER A 72 -8.72 -2.58 -14.52
C SER A 72 -9.40 -2.32 -15.85
N SER A 73 -10.64 -1.84 -15.82
CA SER A 73 -11.24 -1.22 -17.00
C SER A 73 -10.26 -0.15 -17.45
N GLU A 74 -9.75 -0.31 -18.67
CA GLU A 74 -9.01 0.73 -19.38
C GLU A 74 -9.74 2.06 -19.19
N PRO A 75 -9.07 3.12 -18.69
CA PRO A 75 -9.67 4.44 -18.74
C PRO A 75 -9.87 4.78 -20.22
N ASP A 76 -11.12 5.06 -20.60
CA ASP A 76 -11.47 5.62 -21.90
C ASP A 76 -10.46 6.72 -22.27
N ALA A 77 -9.96 6.64 -23.51
CA ALA A 77 -9.00 7.59 -24.05
C ALA A 77 -9.52 9.02 -23.81
N PRO A 78 -8.72 9.91 -23.20
CA PRO A 78 -9.18 11.27 -22.95
C PRO A 78 -9.47 11.93 -24.30
N GLU A 79 -10.70 12.46 -24.43
CA GLU A 79 -11.07 13.37 -25.49
C GLU A 79 -9.97 14.42 -25.66
N SER A 80 -9.45 14.51 -26.89
CA SER A 80 -8.65 15.59 -27.45
C SER A 80 -8.47 16.80 -26.52
N LEU A 81 -7.39 16.82 -25.73
CA LEU A 81 -6.96 18.01 -25.00
C LEU A 81 -6.84 19.18 -25.99
N SER A 82 -7.56 20.27 -25.73
CA SER A 82 -7.46 21.47 -26.56
C SER A 82 -6.04 22.03 -26.43
N PRO A 83 -5.45 22.60 -27.50
CA PRO A 83 -4.17 23.29 -27.40
C PRO A 83 -4.16 24.39 -26.32
N GLU A 84 -5.34 24.93 -25.98
CA GLU A 84 -5.53 25.94 -24.94
C GLU A 84 -5.29 25.36 -23.54
N ASP A 85 -5.79 24.16 -23.26
CA ASP A 85 -5.62 23.48 -21.96
C ASP A 85 -4.14 23.15 -21.67
N VAL A 86 -3.39 22.82 -22.73
CA VAL A 86 -1.95 22.53 -22.64
C VAL A 86 -1.15 23.79 -22.30
N VAL A 87 -1.55 24.95 -22.82
CA VAL A 87 -0.90 26.24 -22.51
C VAL A 87 -1.23 26.68 -21.08
N GLU A 88 -2.49 26.56 -20.67
CA GLU A 88 -2.91 26.91 -19.30
C GLU A 88 -2.23 26.03 -18.25
N ALA A 89 -2.18 24.71 -18.47
CA ALA A 89 -1.48 23.79 -17.58
C ALA A 89 0.03 24.09 -17.48
N ARG A 90 0.65 24.51 -18.59
CA ARG A 90 2.07 24.88 -18.61
C ARG A 90 2.34 26.15 -17.80
N ASP A 91 1.49 27.16 -17.92
CA ASP A 91 1.66 28.42 -17.19
C ASP A 91 1.37 28.25 -15.70
N LEU A 92 0.40 27.42 -15.33
CA LEU A 92 0.14 27.05 -13.94
C LEU A 92 1.33 26.30 -13.31
N ALA A 93 1.90 25.32 -14.02
CA ALA A 93 3.09 24.60 -13.55
C ALA A 93 4.28 25.56 -13.37
N LYS A 94 4.42 26.55 -14.27
CA LYS A 94 5.49 27.56 -14.17
C LYS A 94 5.29 28.49 -12.97
N ALA A 95 4.06 28.80 -12.59
CA ALA A 95 3.74 29.56 -11.39
C ALA A 95 4.08 28.77 -10.11
N MET A 96 3.77 27.47 -10.07
CA MET A 96 4.08 26.62 -8.91
C MET A 96 5.58 26.41 -8.70
N VAL A 97 6.38 26.39 -9.77
CA VAL A 97 7.85 26.27 -9.70
C VAL A 97 8.51 27.58 -9.23
N ALA A 98 7.82 28.72 -9.28
CA ALA A 98 8.36 29.98 -8.77
C ALA A 98 8.22 30.14 -7.24
N ASP A 99 7.42 29.29 -6.58
CA ASP A 99 7.21 29.27 -5.13
C ASP A 99 8.20 28.30 -4.43
N ASP A 100 9.43 28.20 -4.94
CA ASP A 100 10.46 27.24 -4.51
C ASP A 100 11.28 27.77 -3.31
N GLN A 101 10.60 28.20 -2.24
CA GLN A 101 11.24 28.56 -0.97
C GLN A 101 11.22 27.42 0.06
N LEU A 102 10.83 26.20 -0.31
CA LEU A 102 10.63 25.11 0.66
C LEU A 102 11.22 23.74 0.25
N ARG A 103 12.28 23.71 -0.56
CA ARG A 103 12.85 22.45 -1.06
C ARG A 103 14.08 21.90 -0.34
N ASP A 104 14.71 22.66 0.55
CA ASP A 104 15.95 22.19 1.20
C ASP A 104 15.72 21.23 2.38
N ASP A 105 14.55 21.26 3.03
CA ASP A 105 14.30 20.44 4.23
C ASP A 105 13.80 19.02 3.91
N THR A 106 13.29 18.77 2.69
CA THR A 106 12.72 17.44 2.36
C THR A 106 13.79 16.43 1.95
N PHE A 107 14.95 16.87 1.43
CA PHE A 107 15.96 15.96 0.91
C PHE A 107 16.86 15.36 2.00
N THR A 108 16.96 15.98 3.19
CA THR A 108 17.79 15.48 4.29
C THR A 108 17.17 14.29 5.03
N ALA A 109 15.87 14.03 4.86
CA ALA A 109 15.17 12.95 5.55
C ALA A 109 15.30 11.56 4.87
N ILE A 110 15.84 11.48 3.65
CA ILE A 110 16.04 10.21 2.92
C ILE A 110 17.43 9.60 3.20
N GLY A 111 18.31 10.33 3.89
CA GLY A 111 19.71 9.94 4.11
C GLY A 111 19.96 8.86 5.17
N ASP A 112 18.97 8.43 5.94
CA ASP A 112 19.19 7.56 7.11
C ASP A 112 18.68 6.12 6.94
N SER A 113 18.12 5.77 5.79
CA SER A 113 17.87 4.37 5.44
C SER A 113 19.16 3.72 4.97
N SER A 114 19.89 3.13 5.91
CA SER A 114 20.99 2.17 5.76
C SER A 114 21.05 1.56 4.34
N VAL A 115 21.93 2.11 3.51
CA VAL A 115 22.27 1.58 2.16
C VAL A 115 22.78 0.13 2.23
N ASP A 116 23.11 -0.34 3.43
CA ASP A 116 23.55 -1.70 3.74
C ASP A 116 22.43 -2.66 4.15
N ASP A 117 21.14 -2.30 4.08
CA ASP A 117 20.06 -3.26 4.35
C ASP A 117 20.00 -4.31 3.21
N PRO A 118 20.30 -5.60 3.49
CA PRO A 118 20.28 -6.64 2.48
C PRO A 118 18.91 -6.81 1.81
N HIS A 119 17.81 -6.51 2.52
CA HIS A 119 16.47 -6.57 1.94
C HIS A 119 16.19 -5.44 0.95
N TYR A 120 16.76 -4.26 1.18
CA TYR A 120 16.66 -3.13 0.26
C TYR A 120 17.42 -3.42 -1.05
N LEU A 121 18.64 -3.96 -0.93
CA LEU A 121 19.45 -4.37 -2.09
C LEU A 121 18.80 -5.50 -2.89
N GLU A 122 18.17 -6.47 -2.22
CA GLU A 122 17.46 -7.56 -2.89
C GLU A 122 16.19 -7.06 -3.60
N SER A 123 15.47 -6.12 -3.00
CA SER A 123 14.30 -5.47 -3.63
C SER A 123 14.71 -4.66 -4.86
N LEU A 124 15.83 -3.94 -4.81
CA LEU A 124 16.36 -3.19 -5.96
C LEU A 124 16.78 -4.11 -7.10
N ARG A 125 17.47 -5.22 -6.80
CA ARG A 125 17.84 -6.23 -7.81
C ARG A 125 16.62 -6.83 -8.49
N TYR A 126 15.58 -7.13 -7.70
CA TYR A 126 14.33 -7.63 -8.25
C TYR A 126 13.66 -6.61 -9.17
N ALA A 127 13.57 -5.34 -8.75
CA ALA A 127 12.99 -4.27 -9.57
C ALA A 127 13.70 -4.08 -10.91
N VAL A 128 15.04 -4.12 -10.92
CA VAL A 128 15.84 -4.05 -12.15
C VAL A 128 15.57 -5.27 -13.04
N SER A 129 15.50 -6.47 -12.46
CA SER A 129 15.23 -7.69 -13.22
C SER A 129 13.85 -7.69 -13.89
N VAL A 130 12.82 -7.22 -13.19
CA VAL A 130 11.47 -7.08 -13.75
C VAL A 130 11.48 -6.08 -14.89
N PHE A 131 12.13 -4.93 -14.72
CA PHE A 131 12.21 -3.90 -15.75
C PHE A 131 12.90 -4.41 -17.03
N GLU A 132 14.04 -5.08 -16.91
CA GLU A 132 14.74 -5.68 -18.06
C GLU A 132 13.89 -6.75 -18.75
N HIS A 133 13.16 -7.56 -17.98
CA HIS A 133 12.26 -8.57 -18.53
C HIS A 133 11.14 -7.93 -19.37
N THR A 134 10.52 -6.87 -18.84
CA THR A 134 9.49 -6.11 -19.57
C THR A 134 10.05 -5.47 -20.83
N GLN A 135 11.23 -4.85 -20.79
CA GLN A 135 11.85 -4.27 -21.98
C GLN A 135 12.10 -5.32 -23.08
N ARG A 136 12.57 -6.52 -22.71
CA ARG A 136 12.76 -7.62 -23.67
C ARG A 136 11.45 -8.07 -24.30
N GLN A 137 10.38 -8.17 -23.53
CA GLN A 137 9.05 -8.54 -24.06
C GLN A 137 8.52 -7.47 -25.04
N CYS A 138 8.64 -6.18 -24.70
CA CYS A 138 8.25 -5.09 -25.59
C CYS A 138 9.08 -5.05 -26.89
N HIS A 139 10.39 -5.31 -26.83
CA HIS A 139 11.23 -5.38 -28.02
C HIS A 139 10.94 -6.58 -28.93
N THR A 140 10.48 -7.69 -28.35
CA THR A 140 10.15 -8.91 -29.11
C THR A 140 8.84 -8.74 -29.88
N GLN A 141 7.82 -8.09 -29.28
CA GLN A 141 6.57 -7.78 -29.99
C GLN A 141 6.75 -6.79 -31.15
N ARG A 142 7.74 -5.89 -31.08
CA ARG A 142 7.99 -4.88 -32.13
C ARG A 142 8.68 -5.43 -33.39
N ARG A 143 9.16 -6.68 -33.38
CA ARG A 143 9.81 -7.33 -34.54
C ARG A 143 8.91 -8.33 -35.29
N SER A 144 7.70 -8.57 -34.80
CA SER A 144 6.71 -9.48 -35.42
C SER A 144 5.50 -8.75 -36.03
N ALA A 145 5.59 -7.42 -36.17
CA ALA A 145 4.64 -6.60 -36.91
C ALA A 145 5.29 -6.09 -38.20
#